data_AF-A0A1S3CSG5-F1
#
_entry.id   AF-A0A1S3CSG5-F1
#
_cell.length_a   1.000
_cell.length_b   1.000
_cell.length_c   1.000
_cell.angle_alpha   90.00
_cell.angle_beta   90.00
_cell.angle_gamma   90.00
#
_symmetry.space_group_name_H-M   'P 1'
#
loop_
_entity.id
_entity.type
_entity.pdbx_description
1 polymer ?
#
loop_
_entity_poly.entity_id
_entity_poly.type
_entity_poly.pdbx_seq_one_letter_code
_entity_poly.pdbx_strand_id
1 'polypeptide(L)'
;PTDLKGLAVYTLNLAHTNARKSLTLANSLAKTTPNPQLKQRYSSCAESYDEVVGEIENVQKDLALGDFNAVNIVTSGAMTDIDDCQDKFVQPPKNTSLFFKNGKTLNDICNIILVISNLL
;
A
#
# COMPACT_ATOMS: atom_id res chain seq x y z
N PRO A 1 20.34 -18.75 8.00
CA PRO A 1 20.43 -17.98 6.73
C PRO A 1 19.01 -17.72 6.20
N THR A 2 18.64 -16.46 5.99
CA THR A 2 17.40 -16.12 5.30
C THR A 2 17.67 -16.19 3.80
N ASP A 3 16.99 -17.08 3.08
CA ASP A 3 17.04 -17.11 1.62
C ASP A 3 16.10 -16.04 1.02
N LEU A 4 16.17 -15.85 -0.30
CA LEU A 4 15.35 -14.84 -0.99
C LEU A 4 13.85 -15.05 -0.76
N LYS A 5 13.39 -16.31 -0.65
CA LYS A 5 11.99 -16.63 -0.35
C LYS A 5 11.58 -16.17 1.04
N GLY A 6 12.41 -16.44 2.06
CA GLY A 6 12.17 -15.96 3.42
C GLY A 6 12.15 -14.43 3.49
N LEU A 7 13.02 -13.75 2.74
CA LEU A 7 13.04 -12.30 2.66
C LEU A 7 11.78 -11.73 1.97
N ALA A 8 11.30 -12.38 0.90
CA ALA A 8 10.06 -12.00 0.21
C ALA A 8 8.86 -12.09 1.15
N VAL A 9 8.70 -13.21 1.87
CA VAL A 9 7.61 -13.42 2.84
C VAL A 9 7.66 -12.38 3.97
N TYR A 10 8.84 -12.12 4.53
CA TYR A 10 9.01 -11.09 5.56
C TYR A 10 8.59 -9.70 5.04
N THR A 11 9.05 -9.33 3.84
CA THR A 11 8.76 -8.02 3.24
C THR A 11 7.27 -7.87 2.92
N LEU A 12 6.61 -8.93 2.45
CA LEU A 12 5.15 -8.93 2.24
C LEU A 12 4.36 -8.75 3.54
N ASN A 13 4.76 -9.40 4.62
CA ASN A 13 4.12 -9.21 5.92
C ASN A 13 4.27 -7.76 6.42
N LEU A 14 5.41 -7.14 6.13
CA LEU A 14 5.65 -5.73 6.43
C LEU A 14 4.76 -4.82 5.57
N ALA A 15 4.61 -5.11 4.26
CA ALA A 15 3.71 -4.38 3.38
C ALA A 15 2.27 -4.46 3.88
N HIS A 16 1.77 -5.67 4.14
CA HIS A 16 0.41 -5.91 4.63
C HIS A 16 0.13 -5.14 5.94
N THR A 17 1.08 -5.17 6.87
CA THR A 17 0.97 -4.42 8.13
C THR A 17 0.88 -2.90 7.90
N ASN A 18 1.67 -2.36 6.97
CA ASN A 18 1.66 -0.93 6.65
C ASN A 18 0.42 -0.51 5.86
N ALA A 19 -0.08 -1.35 4.96
CA ALA A 19 -1.35 -1.14 4.25
C ALA A 19 -2.52 -1.03 5.24
N ARG A 20 -2.64 -1.99 6.17
CA ARG A 20 -3.69 -1.96 7.22
C ARG A 20 -3.58 -0.74 8.14
N LYS A 21 -2.37 -0.30 8.48
CA LYS A 21 -2.15 0.93 9.25
C LYS A 21 -2.61 2.17 8.46
N SER A 22 -2.33 2.22 7.16
CA SER A 22 -2.74 3.31 6.29
C SER A 22 -4.26 3.36 6.10
N LEU A 23 -4.89 2.20 5.89
CA LEU A 23 -6.34 2.03 5.88
C LEU A 23 -6.99 2.54 7.19
N THR A 24 -6.43 2.13 8.33
CA THR A 24 -6.93 2.55 9.65
C THR A 24 -6.81 4.06 9.83
N LEU A 25 -5.68 4.64 9.42
CA LEU A 25 -5.43 6.07 9.49
C LEU A 25 -6.40 6.86 8.57
N ALA A 26 -6.57 6.42 7.32
CA ALA A 26 -7.50 7.03 6.36
C ALA A 26 -8.93 7.05 6.91
N ASN A 27 -9.40 5.90 7.42
CA ASN A 27 -10.72 5.79 8.06
C ASN A 27 -10.88 6.72 9.28
N SER A 28 -9.85 6.82 10.13
CA SER A 28 -9.86 7.70 11.30
C SER A 28 -9.95 9.18 10.88
N LEU A 29 -9.15 9.59 9.89
CA LEU A 29 -9.14 10.96 9.38
C LEU A 29 -10.45 11.32 8.69
N ALA A 30 -11.04 10.41 7.92
CA ALA A 30 -12.35 10.61 7.30
C ALA A 30 -13.47 10.85 8.33
N LYS A 31 -13.39 10.19 9.49
CA LYS A 31 -14.38 10.34 10.58
C LYS A 31 -14.20 11.62 11.38
N THR A 32 -12.96 12.09 11.54
CA THR A 32 -12.61 13.16 12.49
C THR A 32 -12.45 14.53 11.85
N THR A 33 -12.18 14.60 10.54
CA THR A 33 -12.00 15.90 9.87
C THR A 33 -13.33 16.66 9.74
N PRO A 34 -13.38 17.97 10.10
CA PRO A 34 -14.57 18.79 9.89
C PRO A 34 -14.69 19.29 8.44
N ASN A 35 -13.62 19.18 7.63
CA ASN A 35 -13.61 19.66 6.25
C ASN A 35 -14.23 18.62 5.31
N PRO A 36 -15.35 18.92 4.62
CA PRO A 36 -16.04 17.95 3.76
C PRO A 36 -15.19 17.43 2.59
N GLN A 37 -14.33 18.28 1.99
CA GLN A 37 -13.46 17.86 0.90
C GLN A 37 -12.37 16.90 1.39
N LEU A 38 -11.77 17.20 2.55
CA LEU A 38 -10.82 16.27 3.17
C LEU A 38 -11.48 14.95 3.53
N LYS A 39 -12.70 15.00 4.08
CA LYS A 39 -13.47 13.79 4.41
C LYS A 39 -13.64 12.89 3.20
N GLN A 40 -14.07 13.45 2.06
CA GLN A 40 -14.24 12.69 0.82
C GLN A 40 -12.91 12.10 0.33
N ARG A 41 -11.82 12.87 0.35
CA ARG A 41 -10.49 12.38 -0.07
C ARG A 41 -10.00 11.24 0.83
N TYR A 42 -10.17 11.35 2.16
CA TYR A 42 -9.80 10.28 3.09
C TYR A 42 -10.67 9.04 2.94
N SER A 43 -11.99 9.18 2.69
CA SER A 43 -12.86 8.05 2.40
C SER A 43 -12.41 7.31 1.14
N SER A 44 -12.15 8.03 0.05
CA SER A 44 -11.65 7.42 -1.18
C SER A 44 -10.29 6.75 -0.98
N CYS A 45 -9.39 7.35 -0.20
CA CYS A 45 -8.14 6.69 0.17
C CYS A 45 -8.33 5.46 1.05
N ALA A 46 -9.34 5.44 1.91
CA ALA A 46 -9.64 4.24 2.70
C ALA A 46 -10.08 3.09 1.78
N GLU A 47 -10.86 3.38 0.74
CA GLU A 47 -11.20 2.38 -0.29
C GLU A 47 -9.93 1.88 -1.00
N SER A 48 -9.07 2.79 -1.51
CA SER A 48 -7.82 2.39 -2.16
C SER A 48 -6.88 1.59 -1.24
N TYR A 49 -6.76 1.94 0.04
CA TYR A 49 -5.93 1.15 0.96
C TYR A 49 -6.56 -0.20 1.33
N ASP A 50 -7.87 -0.38 1.21
CA ASP A 50 -8.53 -1.67 1.37
C ASP A 50 -8.24 -2.57 0.16
N GLU A 51 -8.27 -2.00 -1.05
CA GLU A 51 -7.84 -2.65 -2.29
C GLU A 51 -6.37 -3.11 -2.18
N VAL A 52 -5.46 -2.21 -1.78
CA VAL A 52 -4.03 -2.51 -1.56
C VAL A 52 -3.83 -3.65 -0.54
N VAL A 53 -4.66 -3.73 0.51
CA VAL A 53 -4.59 -4.87 1.46
C VAL A 53 -4.92 -6.19 0.74
N GLY A 54 -6.00 -6.22 -0.03
CA GLY A 54 -6.40 -7.40 -0.81
C GLY A 54 -5.39 -7.78 -1.88
N GLU A 55 -4.77 -6.81 -2.53
CA GLU A 55 -3.70 -7.03 -3.51
C GLU A 55 -2.47 -7.64 -2.86
N ILE A 56 -2.03 -7.14 -1.70
CA ILE A 56 -0.89 -7.74 -0.97
C ILE A 56 -1.20 -9.18 -0.56
N GLU A 57 -2.44 -9.49 -0.14
CA GLU A 57 -2.87 -10.86 0.13
C GLU A 57 -2.84 -11.74 -1.13
N ASN A 58 -3.12 -11.18 -2.32
CA ASN A 58 -2.97 -11.89 -3.57
C ASN A 58 -1.49 -12.11 -3.94
N VAL A 59 -0.63 -11.11 -3.75
CA VAL A 59 0.83 -11.25 -3.97
C VAL A 59 1.41 -12.36 -3.08
N GLN A 60 0.92 -12.52 -1.85
CA GLN A 60 1.32 -13.63 -0.99
C GLN A 60 0.97 -15.01 -1.58
N LYS A 61 -0.21 -15.15 -2.20
CA LYS A 61 -0.63 -16.39 -2.87
C LYS A 61 0.21 -16.64 -4.13
N ASP A 62 0.40 -15.61 -4.94
CA ASP A 62 1.17 -15.70 -6.19
C ASP A 62 2.63 -16.07 -5.92
N LEU A 63 3.24 -15.48 -4.89
CA LEU A 63 4.59 -15.84 -4.43
C LEU A 63 4.67 -17.31 -4.01
N ALA A 64 3.66 -17.82 -3.29
CA ALA A 64 3.62 -19.22 -2.86
C ALA A 64 3.48 -20.20 -4.04
N LEU A 65 2.80 -19.77 -5.11
CA LEU A 65 2.67 -20.51 -6.38
C LEU A 65 3.90 -20.38 -7.28
N GLY A 66 4.81 -19.43 -7.00
CA GLY A 66 5.95 -19.10 -7.85
C GLY A 66 5.58 -18.29 -9.10
N ASP A 67 4.41 -17.65 -9.11
CA ASP A 67 3.97 -16.78 -10.21
C ASP A 67 4.55 -15.37 -10.03
N PHE A 68 5.84 -15.22 -10.33
CA PHE A 68 6.54 -13.94 -10.17
C PHE A 68 6.07 -12.86 -11.16
N ASN A 69 5.43 -13.25 -12.26
CA ASN A 69 4.80 -12.29 -13.18
C ASN A 69 3.56 -11.67 -12.53
N ALA A 70 2.70 -12.49 -11.93
CA ALA A 70 1.55 -12.01 -11.16
C ALA A 70 2.00 -11.14 -9.97
N VAL A 71 3.04 -11.57 -9.23
CA VAL A 71 3.64 -10.75 -8.16
C VAL A 71 4.02 -9.35 -8.67
N ASN A 72 4.70 -9.26 -9.81
CA ASN A 72 5.10 -7.96 -10.38
C ASN A 72 3.90 -7.09 -10.78
N ILE A 73 2.89 -7.68 -11.45
CA ILE A 73 1.69 -6.97 -11.92
C ILE A 73 0.87 -6.46 -10.73
N VAL A 74 0.52 -7.34 -9.79
CA VAL A 74 -0.34 -7.00 -8.65
C VAL A 74 0.36 -6.03 -7.70
N THR A 75 1.67 -6.19 -7.47
CA THR A 75 2.42 -5.23 -6.64
C THR A 75 2.49 -3.85 -7.29
N SER A 76 2.58 -3.76 -8.62
CA SER A 76 2.56 -2.48 -9.35
C SER A 76 1.17 -1.82 -9.32
N GLY A 77 0.09 -2.63 -9.33
CA GLY A 77 -1.28 -2.18 -9.08
C GLY A 77 -1.40 -1.49 -7.73
N ALA A 78 -0.96 -2.18 -6.67
CA ALA A 78 -0.92 -1.64 -5.32
C ALA A 78 -0.16 -0.32 -5.20
N MET A 79 0.97 -0.19 -5.90
CA MET A 79 1.72 1.06 -5.92
C MET A 79 0.95 2.20 -6.58
N THR A 80 0.22 1.90 -7.65
CA THR A 80 -0.64 2.87 -8.35
C THR A 80 -1.75 3.36 -7.44
N ASP A 81 -2.42 2.46 -6.71
CA ASP A 81 -3.51 2.83 -5.79
C ASP A 81 -3.01 3.68 -4.61
N ILE A 82 -1.79 3.40 -4.13
CA ILE A 82 -1.12 4.22 -3.11
C ILE A 82 -0.84 5.62 -3.64
N ASP A 83 -0.32 5.74 -4.86
CA ASP A 83 0.02 7.02 -5.49
C ASP A 83 -1.24 7.84 -5.81
N ASP A 84 -2.26 7.20 -6.39
CA ASP A 84 -3.56 7.81 -6.69
C ASP A 84 -4.22 8.40 -5.42
N CYS A 85 -4.09 7.69 -4.29
CA CYS A 85 -4.54 8.21 -3.01
C CYS A 85 -3.74 9.47 -2.59
N GLN A 86 -2.42 9.48 -2.75
CA GLN A 86 -1.59 10.64 -2.39
C GLN A 86 -1.88 11.86 -3.27
N ASP A 87 -2.08 11.64 -4.57
CA ASP A 87 -2.30 12.69 -5.56
C ASP A 87 -3.58 13.49 -5.32
N LYS A 88 -4.59 12.90 -4.68
CA LYS A 88 -5.82 13.57 -4.22
C LYS A 88 -5.54 14.77 -3.29
N PHE A 89 -4.35 14.86 -2.70
CA PHE A 89 -3.98 15.91 -1.74
C PHE A 89 -2.95 16.92 -2.26
N VAL A 90 -2.59 16.86 -3.54
CA VAL A 90 -1.69 17.84 -4.18
C VAL A 90 -2.30 19.25 -4.11
N GLN A 91 -3.61 19.35 -4.36
CA GLN A 91 -4.36 20.60 -4.27
C GLN A 91 -4.92 20.83 -2.86
N PRO A 92 -5.05 22.10 -2.41
CA PRO A 92 -5.74 22.41 -1.17
C PRO A 92 -7.16 21.81 -1.11
N PRO A 93 -7.67 21.48 0.09
CA PRO A 93 -6.97 21.44 1.37
C PRO A 93 -5.94 20.28 1.43
N LYS A 94 -4.72 20.59 1.88
CA LYS A 94 -3.64 19.60 1.98
C LYS A 94 -3.85 18.65 3.17
N ASN A 95 -3.28 17.46 3.06
CA ASN A 95 -3.24 16.48 4.15
C ASN A 95 -2.18 16.81 5.21
N THR A 96 -2.19 16.05 6.29
CA THR A 96 -1.12 15.94 7.29
C THR A 96 0.13 15.23 6.74
N SER A 97 1.30 15.60 7.24
CA SER A 97 2.59 14.98 6.85
C SER A 97 2.68 13.49 7.18
N LEU A 98 2.03 13.02 8.25
CA LEU A 98 2.08 11.63 8.68
C LEU A 98 1.46 10.68 7.64
N PHE A 99 0.37 11.11 6.98
CA PHE A 99 -0.31 10.30 5.98
C PHE A 99 0.57 10.05 4.75
N PHE A 100 1.22 11.09 4.23
CA PHE A 100 2.16 10.96 3.11
C PHE A 100 3.35 10.06 3.46
N LYS A 101 3.85 10.14 4.70
CA LYS A 101 4.95 9.29 5.14
C LYS A 101 4.55 7.81 5.10
N ASN A 102 3.34 7.46 5.51
CA ASN A 102 2.88 6.07 5.49
C ASN A 102 2.73 5.53 4.06
N GLY A 103 2.10 6.30 3.16
CA GLY A 103 1.97 5.91 1.76
C GLY A 103 3.33 5.72 1.07
N LYS A 104 4.26 6.68 1.24
CA LYS A 104 5.63 6.54 0.73
C LYS A 104 6.35 5.32 1.28
N THR A 105 6.24 5.08 2.60
CA THR A 105 6.87 3.90 3.23
C THR A 105 6.33 2.61 2.63
N LEU A 106 5.02 2.54 2.39
CA LEU A 106 4.40 1.36 1.77
C LEU A 106 4.88 1.17 0.32
N ASN A 107 4.98 2.24 -0.47
CA ASN A 107 5.55 2.17 -1.82
C ASN A 107 7.02 1.74 -1.82
N ASP A 108 7.82 2.23 -0.89
CA ASP A 108 9.22 1.80 -0.75
C ASP A 108 9.30 0.28 -0.45
N ILE A 109 8.36 -0.26 0.35
CA ILE A 109 8.27 -1.71 0.62
C ILE A 109 7.81 -2.49 -0.61
N CYS A 110 6.80 -2.01 -1.35
CA CYS A 110 6.33 -2.64 -2.59
C CYS A 110 7.46 -2.71 -3.64
N ASN A 111 8.27 -1.66 -3.76
CA ASN A 111 9.46 -1.68 -4.62
C ASN A 111 10.47 -2.76 -4.21
N ILE A 112 10.68 -2.99 -2.90
CA ILE A 112 11.56 -4.07 -2.43
C ILE A 112 10.99 -5.44 -2.81
N ILE A 113 9.67 -5.63 -2.73
CA ILE A 113 9.00 -6.88 -3.16
C ILE A 113 9.27 -7.14 -4.65
N LEU A 114 9.10 -6.13 -5.51
CA LEU A 114 9.39 -6.23 -6.95
C LEU A 114 10.85 -6.62 -7.22
N VAL A 115 11.80 -6.01 -6.49
CA VAL A 115 13.22 -6.36 -6.63
C VAL A 115 13.47 -7.80 -6.22
N ILE A 116 12.91 -8.27 -5.11
CA ILE A 116 13.11 -9.65 -4.65
C ILE A 116 12.46 -10.64 -5.62
N SER A 117 11.25 -10.37 -6.13
CA SER A 117 10.56 -11.27 -7.07
C SER A 117 11.30 -11.43 -8.39
N ASN A 118 12.03 -10.41 -8.84
CA ASN A 118 12.86 -10.48 -10.05
C ASN A 118 14.19 -11.24 -9.84
N LEU A 119 14.54 -11.57 -8.59
CA LEU A 119 15.72 -12.37 -8.24
C LEU A 119 15.38 -13.85 -7.94
N LEU A 120 14.10 -14.19 -7.88
CA LEU A 120 13.58 -15.54 -7.64
C LEU A 120 13.25 -16.24 -8.97
#